data_AF-A0A4R0QAM7-F1
#
_entry.id   AF-A0A4R0QAM7-F1
#
_cell.length_a   1.000
_cell.length_b   1.000
_cell.length_c   1.000
_cell.angle_alpha   90.00
_cell.angle_beta   90.00
_cell.angle_gamma   90.00
#
_symmetry.space_group_name_H-M   'P 1'
#
loop_
_entity.id
_entity.type
_entity.pdbx_description
1 polymer ?
#
loop_
_entity_poly.entity_id
_entity_poly.type
_entity_poly.pdbx_seq_one_letter_code
_entity_poly.pdbx_strand_id
1 'polypeptide(L)'
;MSKQILTTEPQRPVDVLFDKYAESHQNPTNKLVHWICVPLIVFSLLGLIWQIPFPHIGFLGSYNGFFNWASFLLAFSLYYYFTLSPVLFFLMIWVVGLMSYIIVKIEQAVGLGSGTAYVIYATIFVAAWIGQFIGHKIEGKKPSFLDDVKFLLIGPIWLLHFICKKVGIRY
;
A
#
# COMPACT_ATOMS: atom_id res chain seq x y z
N MET A 1 43.66 1.22 27.21
CA MET A 1 42.90 1.18 25.93
C MET A 1 41.55 0.52 26.21
N SER A 2 40.48 1.31 26.31
CA SER A 2 39.12 0.78 26.47
C SER A 2 38.62 0.32 25.10
N LYS A 3 38.30 -0.97 24.95
CA LYS A 3 37.60 -1.47 23.75
C LYS A 3 36.19 -0.89 23.79
N GLN A 4 35.89 0.03 22.88
CA GLN A 4 34.51 0.40 22.58
C GLN A 4 33.78 -0.87 22.12
N ILE A 5 32.91 -1.38 22.99
CA ILE A 5 31.95 -2.41 22.62
C ILE A 5 30.94 -1.69 21.72
N LEU A 6 31.08 -1.87 20.40
CA LEU A 6 30.05 -1.50 19.44
C LEU A 6 28.84 -2.39 19.73
N THR A 7 27.92 -1.91 20.56
CA THR A 7 26.60 -2.52 20.70
C THR A 7 25.84 -2.25 19.40
N THR A 8 25.80 -3.22 18.49
CA THR A 8 24.89 -3.18 17.36
C THR A 8 23.47 -3.23 17.91
N GLU A 9 22.77 -2.11 17.87
CA GLU A 9 21.34 -2.04 18.17
C GLU A 9 20.60 -3.15 17.38
N PRO A 10 19.73 -3.93 18.02
CA PRO A 10 19.00 -4.99 17.34
C PRO A 10 18.18 -4.39 16.19
N GLN A 11 18.32 -4.96 15.01
CA GLN A 11 17.62 -4.47 13.82
C GLN A 11 16.11 -4.60 14.01
N ARG A 12 15.37 -3.55 13.69
CA ARG A 12 13.92 -3.52 13.89
C ARG A 12 13.23 -4.42 12.85
N PRO A 13 12.08 -5.04 13.19
CA PRO A 13 11.39 -5.96 12.28
C PRO A 13 11.09 -5.35 10.89
N VAL A 14 10.72 -4.07 10.86
CA VAL A 14 10.45 -3.35 9.61
C VAL A 14 11.68 -3.22 8.72
N ASP A 15 12.87 -3.01 9.30
CA ASP A 15 14.10 -2.85 8.54
C ASP A 15 14.52 -4.19 7.90
N VAL A 16 14.34 -5.31 8.62
CA VAL A 16 14.59 -6.66 8.07
C VAL A 16 13.70 -6.94 6.86
N LEU A 17 12.42 -6.56 6.92
CA LEU A 17 11.49 -6.73 5.81
C LEU A 17 11.85 -5.83 4.62
N PHE A 18 12.31 -4.61 4.87
CA PHE A 18 12.74 -3.68 3.84
C PHE A 18 14.02 -4.11 3.16
N ASP A 19 14.98 -4.64 3.90
CA ASP A 19 16.22 -5.18 3.33
C ASP A 19 15.91 -6.38 2.43
N LYS A 20 15.09 -7.32 2.91
CA LYS A 20 14.65 -8.47 2.10
C LYS A 20 13.85 -8.03 0.87
N TYR A 21 12.98 -7.04 1.00
CA TYR A 21 12.25 -6.50 -0.15
C TYR A 21 13.21 -5.83 -1.14
N ALA A 22 14.21 -5.09 -0.67
CA ALA A 22 15.18 -4.41 -1.51
C ALA A 22 16.03 -5.39 -2.34
N GLU A 23 16.27 -6.63 -1.89
CA GLU A 23 17.02 -7.63 -2.66
C GLU A 23 16.50 -7.83 -4.09
N SER A 24 15.19 -7.71 -4.31
CA SER A 24 14.53 -7.82 -5.62
C SER A 24 14.17 -6.48 -6.26
N HIS A 25 14.69 -5.37 -5.71
CA HIS A 25 14.43 -4.01 -6.19
C HIS A 25 15.73 -3.21 -6.14
N GLN A 26 16.67 -3.50 -7.05
CA GLN A 26 17.92 -2.78 -7.18
C GLN A 26 17.91 -1.85 -8.39
N ASN A 27 17.29 -2.27 -9.51
CA ASN A 27 17.25 -1.51 -10.75
C ASN A 27 16.45 -0.20 -10.59
N PRO A 28 17.01 0.97 -10.95
CA PRO A 28 16.33 2.26 -10.79
C PRO A 28 15.05 2.38 -11.63
N THR A 29 14.99 1.77 -12.80
CA THR A 29 13.77 1.72 -13.63
C THR A 29 12.69 0.91 -12.93
N ASN A 30 13.02 -0.26 -12.38
CA ASN A 30 12.06 -1.07 -11.63
C ASN A 30 11.55 -0.33 -10.39
N LYS A 31 12.43 0.36 -9.65
CA LYS A 31 12.04 1.21 -8.52
C LYS A 31 11.09 2.34 -8.95
N LEU A 32 11.36 3.01 -10.06
CA LEU A 32 10.49 4.07 -10.59
C LEU A 32 9.10 3.51 -10.97
N VAL A 33 9.06 2.36 -11.63
CA VAL A 33 7.81 1.66 -11.94
C VAL A 33 7.05 1.33 -10.65
N HIS A 34 7.72 0.87 -9.60
CA HIS A 34 7.10 0.62 -8.29
C HIS A 34 6.50 1.88 -7.67
N TRP A 35 7.23 3.00 -7.73
CA TRP A 35 6.75 4.30 -7.23
C TRP A 35 5.43 4.76 -7.86
N ILE A 36 5.14 4.32 -9.09
CA ILE A 36 3.90 4.64 -9.81
C ILE A 36 2.86 3.53 -9.60
N CYS A 37 3.23 2.29 -9.88
CA CYS A 37 2.28 1.18 -9.93
C CYS A 37 1.81 0.74 -8.54
N VAL A 38 2.64 0.73 -7.50
CA VAL A 38 2.22 0.28 -6.16
C VAL A 38 1.11 1.18 -5.59
N PRO A 39 1.23 2.53 -5.59
CA PRO A 39 0.12 3.39 -5.16
C PRO A 39 -1.16 3.18 -6.00
N LEU A 40 -1.02 3.01 -7.32
CA LEU A 40 -2.17 2.77 -8.21
C LEU A 40 -2.85 1.42 -7.95
N ILE A 41 -2.08 0.37 -7.65
CA ILE A 41 -2.61 -0.95 -7.27
C ILE A 41 -3.37 -0.85 -5.95
N VAL A 42 -2.81 -0.18 -4.93
CA VAL A 42 -3.51 0.02 -3.64
C VAL A 42 -4.80 0.80 -3.85
N PHE A 43 -4.74 1.93 -4.57
CA PHE A 43 -5.90 2.77 -4.86
C PHE A 43 -7.00 2.01 -5.58
N SER A 44 -6.66 1.32 -6.67
CA SER A 44 -7.64 0.58 -7.49
C SER A 44 -8.16 -0.66 -6.79
N LEU A 45 -7.35 -1.37 -5.99
CA LEU A 45 -7.81 -2.48 -5.16
C LEU A 45 -8.85 -2.01 -4.14
N LEU A 46 -8.58 -0.90 -3.46
CA LEU A 46 -9.55 -0.32 -2.53
C LEU A 46 -10.84 0.06 -3.25
N GLY A 47 -10.75 0.69 -4.43
CA GLY A 47 -11.90 1.04 -5.26
C GLY A 47 -12.72 -0.19 -5.70
N LEU A 48 -12.06 -1.25 -6.16
CA LEU A 48 -12.72 -2.51 -6.55
C LEU A 48 -13.44 -3.16 -5.38
N ILE A 49 -12.83 -3.19 -4.19
CA ILE A 49 -13.47 -3.73 -2.98
C ILE A 49 -14.62 -2.82 -2.53
N TRP A 50 -14.51 -1.50 -2.74
CA TRP A 50 -15.59 -0.54 -2.48
C TRP A 50 -16.85 -0.83 -3.29
N GLN A 51 -16.71 -1.43 -4.48
CA GLN A 51 -17.83 -1.82 -5.34
C GLN A 51 -18.56 -3.08 -4.89
N ILE A 52 -18.00 -3.84 -3.94
CA ILE A 52 -18.64 -5.06 -3.46
C ILE A 52 -19.84 -4.68 -2.58
N PRO A 53 -21.06 -5.16 -2.87
CA PRO A 53 -22.25 -4.87 -2.07
C PRO A 53 -22.00 -5.14 -0.58
N PHE A 54 -22.33 -4.16 0.25
CA PHE A 54 -22.15 -4.23 1.69
C PHE A 54 -23.51 -4.10 2.40
N PRO A 55 -23.79 -4.91 3.44
CA PRO A 55 -25.04 -4.82 4.18
C PRO A 55 -25.27 -3.42 4.76
N HIS A 56 -26.51 -2.94 4.68
CA HIS A 56 -26.89 -1.71 5.37
C HIS A 56 -26.90 -1.94 6.88
N ILE A 57 -26.18 -1.12 7.63
CA ILE A 57 -26.09 -1.21 9.09
C ILE A 57 -26.89 -0.06 9.70
N GLY A 58 -27.97 -0.40 10.41
CA GLY A 58 -28.96 0.57 10.89
C GLY A 58 -28.38 1.72 11.73
N PHE A 59 -27.42 1.45 12.62
CA PHE A 59 -26.84 2.48 13.48
C PHE A 59 -25.92 3.47 12.75
N LEU A 60 -25.44 3.14 11.53
CA LEU A 60 -24.54 4.01 10.77
C LEU A 60 -25.27 5.20 10.13
N GLY A 61 -26.59 5.16 9.96
CA GLY A 61 -27.35 6.27 9.38
C GLY A 61 -26.75 6.78 8.06
N SER A 62 -26.42 8.07 8.00
CA SER A 62 -25.78 8.73 6.84
C SER A 62 -24.36 8.26 6.54
N TYR A 63 -23.72 7.52 7.45
CA TYR A 63 -22.41 6.92 7.24
C TYR A 63 -22.46 5.57 6.50
N ASN A 64 -23.66 5.06 6.20
CA ASN A 64 -23.79 3.89 5.32
C ASN A 64 -23.15 4.17 3.96
N GLY A 65 -22.34 3.22 3.47
CA GLY A 65 -21.53 3.35 2.25
C GLY A 65 -20.09 3.82 2.49
N PHE A 66 -19.79 4.53 3.59
CA PHE A 66 -18.42 4.85 3.99
C PHE A 66 -17.73 3.69 4.74
N PHE A 67 -18.51 2.93 5.50
CA PHE A 67 -18.07 1.66 6.07
C PHE A 67 -18.46 0.51 5.14
N ASN A 68 -17.47 -0.25 4.66
CA ASN A 68 -17.65 -1.35 3.72
C ASN A 68 -16.49 -2.36 3.83
N TRP A 69 -16.42 -3.33 2.91
CA TRP A 69 -15.37 -4.35 2.89
C TRP A 69 -13.93 -3.78 2.83
N ALA A 70 -13.72 -2.64 2.18
CA ALA A 70 -12.42 -1.97 2.13
C ALA A 70 -12.01 -1.45 3.51
N SER A 71 -12.97 -1.08 4.37
CA SER A 71 -12.71 -0.67 5.76
C SER A 71 -12.05 -1.79 6.56
N PHE A 72 -12.44 -3.05 6.35
CA PHE A 72 -11.83 -4.21 7.01
C PHE A 72 -10.40 -4.46 6.50
N LEU A 73 -10.20 -4.39 5.17
CA LEU A 73 -8.86 -4.51 4.58
C LEU A 73 -7.92 -3.42 5.10
N LEU A 74 -8.40 -2.17 5.18
CA LEU A 74 -7.65 -1.05 5.73
C LEU A 74 -7.34 -1.25 7.21
N ALA A 75 -8.32 -1.65 8.02
CA ALA A 75 -8.11 -1.90 9.45
C ALA A 75 -7.05 -2.97 9.69
N PHE A 76 -7.12 -4.09 8.96
CA PHE A 76 -6.13 -5.16 9.01
C PHE A 76 -4.73 -4.66 8.60
N SER A 77 -4.63 -3.96 7.45
CA SER A 77 -3.36 -3.47 6.92
C SER A 77 -2.72 -2.44 7.85
N LEU A 78 -3.52 -1.50 8.36
CA LEU A 78 -3.07 -0.47 9.29
C LEU A 78 -2.65 -1.09 10.62
N TYR A 79 -3.39 -2.05 11.17
CA TYR A 79 -2.96 -2.78 12.36
C TYR A 79 -1.59 -3.45 12.13
N TYR A 80 -1.41 -4.12 11.00
CA TYR A 80 -0.11 -4.71 10.65
C TYR A 80 0.99 -3.65 10.57
N TYR A 81 0.75 -2.51 9.92
CA TYR A 81 1.73 -1.42 9.87
C TYR A 81 2.04 -0.83 11.24
N PHE A 82 1.05 -0.74 12.13
CA PHE A 82 1.27 -0.30 13.50
C PHE A 82 2.23 -1.22 14.25
N THR A 83 2.14 -2.55 14.04
CA THR A 83 3.08 -3.51 14.63
C THR A 83 4.51 -3.41 14.08
N LEU A 84 4.68 -2.84 12.88
CA LEU A 84 5.99 -2.66 12.24
C LEU A 84 6.63 -1.30 12.57
N SER A 85 5.86 -0.22 12.49
CA SER A 85 6.29 1.14 12.78
C SER A 85 5.06 2.05 12.96
N PRO A 86 4.86 2.62 14.16
CA PRO A 86 3.79 3.59 14.40
C PRO A 86 3.85 4.81 13.46
N VAL A 87 5.06 5.23 13.07
CA VAL A 87 5.23 6.37 12.16
C VAL A 87 4.74 6.04 10.76
N LEU A 88 5.13 4.88 10.21
CA LEU A 88 4.63 4.43 8.91
C LEU A 88 3.12 4.19 8.94
N PHE A 89 2.58 3.70 10.05
CA PHE A 89 1.14 3.59 10.26
C PHE A 89 0.44 4.95 10.12
N PHE A 90 0.89 5.99 10.83
CA PHE A 90 0.26 7.31 10.74
C PHE A 90 0.42 7.94 9.34
N LEU A 91 1.57 7.77 8.69
CA LEU A 91 1.74 8.21 7.30
C LEU A 91 0.80 7.48 6.36
N MET A 92 0.62 6.17 6.55
CA MET A 92 -0.28 5.38 5.72
C MET A 92 -1.75 5.75 5.94
N ILE A 93 -2.16 6.18 7.15
CA ILE A 93 -3.50 6.75 7.38
C ILE A 93 -3.77 7.93 6.44
N TRP A 94 -2.81 8.85 6.30
CA TRP A 94 -2.97 9.99 5.40
C TRP A 94 -3.06 9.56 3.93
N VAL A 95 -2.23 8.60 3.52
CA VAL A 95 -2.24 8.07 2.14
C VAL A 95 -3.57 7.40 1.82
N VAL A 96 -4.03 6.47 2.67
CA VAL A 96 -5.30 5.75 2.41
C VAL A 96 -6.52 6.65 2.62
N GLY A 97 -6.44 7.66 3.48
CA GLY A 97 -7.45 8.68 3.64
C GLY A 97 -7.63 9.51 2.36
N LEU A 98 -6.53 9.95 1.75
CA LEU A 98 -6.56 10.64 0.46
C LEU A 98 -7.10 9.73 -0.65
N MET A 99 -6.65 8.48 -0.72
CA MET A 99 -7.16 7.50 -1.70
C MET A 99 -8.66 7.28 -1.53
N SER A 100 -9.13 7.08 -0.30
CA SER A 100 -10.56 6.89 0.01
C SER A 100 -11.38 8.12 -0.34
N TYR A 101 -10.87 9.32 -0.08
CA TYR A 101 -11.50 10.56 -0.50
C TYR A 101 -11.68 10.62 -2.03
N ILE A 102 -10.64 10.28 -2.79
CA ILE A 102 -10.69 10.25 -4.26
C ILE A 102 -11.68 9.18 -4.74
N ILE A 103 -11.71 7.99 -4.14
CA ILE A 103 -12.68 6.94 -4.45
C ILE A 103 -14.11 7.47 -4.29
N VAL A 104 -14.43 8.04 -3.13
CA VAL A 104 -15.76 8.62 -2.87
C VAL A 104 -16.12 9.69 -3.91
N LYS A 105 -15.16 10.53 -4.33
CA LYS A 105 -15.40 11.53 -5.38
C LYS A 105 -15.68 10.94 -6.75
N ILE A 106 -14.99 9.86 -7.12
CA ILE A 106 -15.28 9.12 -8.35
C ILE A 106 -16.68 8.50 -8.26
N GLU A 107 -17.01 7.78 -7.19
CA GLU A 107 -18.33 7.18 -6.98
C GLU A 107 -19.46 8.22 -7.07
N GLN A 108 -19.27 9.39 -6.46
CA GLN A 108 -20.25 10.49 -6.54
C GLN A 108 -20.40 11.04 -7.96
N ALA A 109 -19.33 11.07 -8.74
CA ALA A 109 -19.33 11.64 -10.10
C ALA A 109 -19.94 10.69 -11.13
N VAL A 110 -19.71 9.38 -11.01
CA VAL A 110 -20.17 8.38 -12.01
C VAL A 110 -21.37 7.54 -11.56
N GLY A 111 -21.80 7.70 -10.31
CA GLY A 111 -22.86 6.93 -9.67
C GLY A 111 -22.30 5.84 -8.75
N LEU A 112 -22.82 5.79 -7.53
CA LEU A 112 -22.40 4.85 -6.49
C LEU A 112 -22.60 3.41 -6.97
N GLY A 113 -21.55 2.59 -6.95
CA GLY A 113 -21.61 1.20 -7.37
C GLY A 113 -21.83 1.01 -8.87
N SER A 114 -21.57 2.03 -9.69
CA SER A 114 -21.79 1.97 -11.13
C SER A 114 -20.79 1.06 -11.83
N GLY A 115 -21.23 0.44 -12.93
CA GLY A 115 -20.31 -0.30 -13.82
C GLY A 115 -19.16 0.57 -14.35
N THR A 116 -19.37 1.88 -14.48
CA THR A 116 -18.33 2.85 -14.86
C THR A 116 -17.22 2.94 -13.81
N ALA A 117 -17.57 3.07 -12.52
CA ALA A 117 -16.60 3.09 -11.43
C ALA A 117 -15.78 1.80 -11.40
N TYR A 118 -16.45 0.65 -11.49
CA TYR A 118 -15.79 -0.65 -11.59
C TYR A 118 -14.78 -0.71 -12.75
N VAL A 119 -15.16 -0.28 -13.96
CA VAL A 119 -14.25 -0.27 -15.13
C VAL A 119 -13.04 0.63 -14.88
N ILE A 120 -13.22 1.82 -14.31
CA ILE A 120 -12.11 2.72 -13.97
C ILE A 120 -11.09 2.01 -13.07
N TYR A 121 -11.55 1.43 -11.96
CA TYR A 121 -10.64 0.77 -11.03
C TYR A 121 -10.02 -0.49 -11.62
N ALA A 122 -10.80 -1.32 -12.35
CA ALA A 122 -10.31 -2.51 -13.00
C ALA A 122 -9.22 -2.18 -14.04
N THR A 123 -9.42 -1.15 -14.85
CA THR A 123 -8.43 -0.70 -15.83
C THR A 123 -7.15 -0.24 -15.16
N ILE A 124 -7.24 0.59 -14.11
CA ILE A 124 -6.06 1.04 -13.35
C ILE A 124 -5.33 -0.16 -12.73
N PHE A 125 -6.07 -1.08 -12.11
CA PHE A 125 -5.51 -2.25 -11.44
C PHE A 125 -4.74 -3.14 -12.42
N VAL A 126 -5.36 -3.49 -13.56
CA VAL A 126 -4.73 -4.33 -14.59
C VAL A 126 -3.52 -3.62 -15.21
N ALA A 127 -3.65 -2.35 -15.59
CA ALA A 127 -2.56 -1.59 -16.18
C ALA A 127 -1.36 -1.44 -15.23
N ALA A 128 -1.62 -1.17 -13.95
CA ALA A 128 -0.57 -1.05 -12.93
C ALA A 128 0.12 -2.39 -12.65
N TRP A 129 -0.61 -3.51 -12.65
CA TRP A 129 -0.02 -4.84 -12.55
C TRP A 129 0.83 -5.22 -13.75
N ILE A 130 0.37 -4.91 -14.97
CA ILE A 130 1.18 -5.08 -16.19
C ILE A 130 2.48 -4.29 -16.05
N GLY A 131 2.39 -3.02 -15.62
CA GLY A 131 3.56 -2.18 -15.34
C GLY A 131 4.50 -2.83 -14.32
N GLN A 132 3.99 -3.28 -13.18
CA GLN A 132 4.74 -4.02 -12.15
C GLN A 132 5.52 -5.21 -12.73
N PHE A 133 4.87 -6.06 -13.52
CA PHE A 133 5.51 -7.22 -14.12
C PHE A 133 6.58 -6.84 -15.15
N ILE A 134 6.36 -5.77 -15.92
CA ILE A 134 7.39 -5.22 -16.82
C ILE A 134 8.59 -4.74 -16.01
N GLY A 135 8.37 -4.02 -14.91
CA GLY A 135 9.43 -3.58 -13.98
C GLY A 135 10.27 -4.75 -13.47
N HIS A 136 9.62 -5.81 -13.00
CA HIS A 136 10.29 -7.03 -12.54
C HIS A 136 11.00 -7.80 -13.66
N LYS A 137 10.45 -7.80 -14.88
CA LYS A 137 11.14 -8.36 -16.04
C LYS A 137 12.45 -7.63 -16.34
N ILE A 138 12.46 -6.30 -16.20
CA ILE A 138 13.67 -5.47 -16.36
C ILE A 138 14.66 -5.71 -15.20
N GLU A 139 14.16 -5.90 -13.98
CA GLU A 139 14.99 -6.26 -12.82
C GLU A 139 15.67 -7.62 -12.97
N GLY A 140 15.02 -8.57 -13.67
CA GLY A 140 15.50 -9.95 -13.78
C GLY A 140 15.26 -10.80 -12.52
N LYS A 141 14.51 -10.25 -11.55
CA LYS A 141 14.08 -10.96 -10.32
C LYS A 141 12.57 -11.02 -10.26
N LYS A 142 12.06 -12.17 -9.79
CA LYS A 142 10.62 -12.37 -9.60
C LYS A 142 10.07 -11.42 -8.52
N PRO A 143 8.78 -11.05 -8.60
CA PRO A 143 8.14 -10.27 -7.54
C PRO A 143 8.18 -10.95 -6.17
N SER A 144 8.50 -10.21 -5.12
CA SER A 144 8.66 -10.77 -3.76
C SER A 144 7.39 -11.38 -3.18
N PHE A 145 6.21 -10.94 -3.63
CA PHE A 145 4.94 -11.51 -3.16
C PHE A 145 4.72 -12.95 -3.61
N LEU A 146 5.45 -13.42 -4.64
CA LEU A 146 5.46 -14.82 -5.02
C LEU A 146 6.20 -15.71 -4.02
N ASP A 147 7.11 -15.13 -3.22
CA ASP A 147 7.74 -15.84 -2.10
C ASP A 147 6.87 -15.79 -0.85
N ASP A 148 6.23 -14.64 -0.58
CA ASP A 148 5.34 -14.46 0.56
C ASP A 148 4.35 -13.31 0.29
N VAL A 149 3.05 -13.61 0.31
CA VAL A 149 1.97 -12.66 0.02
C VAL A 149 2.04 -11.38 0.87
N LYS A 150 2.64 -11.44 2.07
CA LYS A 150 2.81 -10.25 2.93
C LYS A 150 3.61 -9.14 2.25
N PHE A 151 4.45 -9.44 1.26
CA PHE A 151 5.20 -8.42 0.52
C PHE A 151 4.31 -7.48 -0.31
N LEU A 152 3.04 -7.83 -0.54
CA LEU A 152 2.04 -6.88 -1.03
C LEU A 152 1.79 -5.74 -0.04
N LEU A 153 1.82 -6.03 1.27
CA LEU A 153 1.70 -5.02 2.33
C LEU A 153 3.01 -4.25 2.53
N ILE A 154 4.16 -4.88 2.26
CA ILE A 154 5.46 -4.22 2.44
C ILE A 154 5.73 -3.16 1.37
N GLY A 155 5.36 -3.40 0.11
CA GLY A 155 5.60 -2.45 -1.00
C GLY A 155 5.16 -1.01 -0.71
N PRO A 156 3.91 -0.75 -0.28
CA PRO A 156 3.42 0.61 0.00
C PRO A 156 4.23 1.34 1.07
N ILE A 157 4.47 0.69 2.22
CA ILE A 157 5.23 1.30 3.32
C ILE A 157 6.73 1.38 3.02
N TRP A 158 7.23 0.53 2.11
CA TRP A 158 8.59 0.62 1.60
C TRP A 158 8.80 1.91 0.79
N LEU A 159 7.83 2.33 -0.02
CA LEU A 159 7.91 3.63 -0.67
C LEU A 159 7.94 4.80 0.34
N LEU A 160 7.13 4.72 1.40
CA LEU A 160 7.12 5.74 2.46
C LEU A 160 8.45 5.82 3.21
N HIS A 161 9.19 4.71 3.35
CA HIS A 161 10.48 4.73 4.02
C HIS A 161 11.49 5.63 3.30
N PHE A 162 11.44 5.72 1.97
CA PHE A 162 12.32 6.60 1.21
C PHE A 162 11.97 8.07 1.43
N ILE A 163 10.67 8.39 1.56
CA ILE A 163 10.22 9.73 1.94
C ILE A 163 10.79 10.06 3.32
N CYS A 164 10.59 9.18 4.30
CA CYS A 164 11.08 9.35 5.67
C CYS A 164 12.60 9.59 5.71
N LYS A 165 13.38 8.75 5.00
CA LYS A 165 14.84 8.93 4.87
C LYS A 165 15.21 10.26 4.24
N LYS A 166 14.48 10.71 3.22
CA LYS A 166 14.73 11.99 2.53
C LYS A 166 14.45 13.20 3.42
N VAL A 167 13.43 13.13 4.29
CA VAL A 167 13.03 14.24 5.17
C VAL A 167 13.61 14.13 6.60
N GLY A 168 14.39 13.09 6.89
CA GLY A 168 15.03 12.90 8.19
C GLY A 168 14.11 12.38 9.31
N ILE A 169 12.94 11.83 8.98
CA ILE A 169 12.02 11.24 9.97
C ILE A 169 12.45 9.79 10.24
N ARG A 170 12.72 9.48 11.52
CA ARG A 170 12.89 8.09 11.97
C ARG A 170 11.52 7.45 12.12
N TYR A 171 11.33 6.30 11.52
CA TYR A 171 10.10 5.49 11.57
C TYR A 171 10.39 4.14 12.17
#